data_AF-A0AA86RH68-F1
#
_entry.id   AF-A0AA86RH68-F1
#
_cell.length_a   1.000
_cell.length_b   1.000
_cell.length_c   1.000
_cell.angle_alpha   90.00
_cell.angle_beta   90.00
_cell.angle_gamma   90.00
#
_symmetry.space_group_name_H-M   'P 1'
#
loop_
_entity.id
_entity.type
_entity.pdbx_description
1 polymer ?
#
loop_
_entity_poly.entity_id
_entity_poly.type
_entity_poly.pdbx_seq_one_letter_code
_entity_poly.pdbx_strand_id
1 'polypeptide(L)'
;MKDKFNKSIGNSNFGPRLQVSKNITINDLQFVEYFGVTDLQLNNCQNAYILRAPVNLRRLSISNTPLKTIKGIERLTQLQYLVLKNCQIFNIDRLLALDNLEVLDVSYNKIDREYNRIIRQLENNGCQIICENYQINYEQIQNITQNEINESDLW
;
A
#
# COMPACT_ATOMS: atom_id res chain seq x y z
N MET A 1 14.59 -0.40 26.82
CA MET A 1 15.14 -1.69 26.38
C MET A 1 14.55 -2.00 25.02
N LYS A 2 15.37 -2.28 23.98
CA LYS A 2 14.85 -2.71 22.68
C LYS A 2 14.49 -4.19 22.81
N ASP A 3 13.21 -4.47 22.84
CA ASP A 3 12.67 -5.84 22.82
C ASP A 3 13.15 -6.56 21.55
N LYS A 4 13.12 -7.90 21.51
CA LYS A 4 13.63 -8.81 20.42
C LYS A 4 13.11 -8.48 19.00
N PHE A 5 12.21 -7.52 18.94
CA PHE A 5 11.24 -7.18 17.94
C PHE A 5 11.41 -5.74 17.38
N ASN A 6 12.40 -4.98 17.87
CA ASN A 6 12.60 -3.55 17.56
C ASN A 6 11.28 -2.76 17.42
N LYS A 7 10.41 -2.92 18.43
CA LYS A 7 9.15 -2.19 18.54
C LYS A 7 9.32 -0.90 19.32
N SER A 8 8.59 0.13 18.96
CA SER A 8 8.47 1.39 19.71
C SER A 8 7.02 1.85 19.76
N ILE A 9 6.64 2.43 20.89
CA ILE A 9 5.32 3.03 21.10
C ILE A 9 5.52 4.53 21.27
N GLY A 10 4.62 5.32 20.70
CA GLY A 10 4.61 6.77 20.85
C GLY A 10 3.28 7.35 20.39
N ASN A 11 3.28 8.64 20.07
CA ASN A 11 2.12 9.32 19.50
C ASN A 11 2.46 9.87 18.11
N SER A 12 1.42 10.02 17.28
CA SER A 12 1.45 10.77 16.05
C SER A 12 0.21 11.65 15.95
N ASN A 13 0.08 12.43 14.87
CA ASN A 13 -1.11 13.22 14.60
C ASN A 13 -2.38 12.36 14.42
N PHE A 14 -2.23 11.04 14.26
CA PHE A 14 -3.33 10.09 14.15
C PHE A 14 -3.69 9.45 15.49
N GLY A 15 -2.94 9.71 16.56
CA GLY A 15 -3.12 9.13 17.90
C GLY A 15 -1.99 8.17 18.31
N PRO A 16 -2.29 7.17 19.17
CA PRO A 16 -1.30 6.20 19.62
C PRO A 16 -0.68 5.43 18.45
N ARG A 17 0.65 5.46 18.39
CA ARG A 17 1.45 4.88 17.32
C ARG A 17 2.25 3.68 17.81
N LEU A 18 2.19 2.60 17.03
CA LEU A 18 3.07 1.44 17.16
C LEU A 18 3.97 1.36 15.92
N GLN A 19 5.28 1.38 16.12
CA GLN A 19 6.25 1.10 15.07
C GLN A 19 6.93 -0.23 15.34
N VAL A 20 7.11 -1.02 14.28
CA VAL A 20 7.71 -2.35 14.34
C VAL A 20 8.69 -2.49 13.18
N SER A 21 9.87 -3.02 13.46
CA SER A 21 10.89 -3.22 12.44
C SER A 21 11.66 -4.53 12.59
N LYS A 22 11.93 -5.21 11.46
CA LYS A 22 12.71 -6.45 11.35
C LYS A 22 12.13 -7.69 12.05
N ASN A 23 12.26 -8.84 11.39
CA ASN A 23 12.05 -10.19 11.96
C ASN A 23 10.71 -10.44 12.69
N ILE A 24 9.66 -9.71 12.29
CA ILE A 24 8.30 -9.87 12.79
C ILE A 24 7.34 -9.98 11.64
N THR A 25 6.36 -10.85 11.79
CA THR A 25 5.11 -10.84 11.03
C THR A 25 4.03 -10.12 11.82
N ILE A 26 3.08 -9.47 11.15
CA ILE A 26 1.92 -8.87 11.83
C ILE A 26 1.10 -9.90 12.63
N ASN A 27 1.27 -11.21 12.36
CA ASN A 27 0.65 -12.29 13.15
C ASN A 27 1.32 -12.46 14.52
N ASP A 28 2.58 -12.08 14.66
CA ASP A 28 3.30 -12.08 15.94
C ASP A 28 2.89 -10.87 16.81
N LEU A 29 2.18 -9.90 16.22
CA LEU A 29 1.57 -8.80 16.97
C LEU A 29 0.23 -9.24 17.54
N GLN A 30 0.20 -9.48 18.85
CA GLN A 30 -1.07 -9.62 19.58
C GLN A 30 -1.68 -8.24 19.80
N PHE A 31 -2.54 -7.80 18.87
CA PHE A 31 -3.15 -6.47 18.94
C PHE A 31 -4.03 -6.22 20.17
N VAL A 32 -4.42 -7.27 20.90
CA VAL A 32 -5.11 -7.15 22.19
C VAL A 32 -4.23 -6.41 23.22
N GLU A 33 -2.91 -6.60 23.18
CA GLU A 33 -1.95 -5.87 24.04
C GLU A 33 -1.77 -4.40 23.63
N TYR A 34 -2.19 -4.04 22.42
CA TYR A 34 -2.00 -2.72 21.82
C TYR A 34 -3.35 -2.09 21.45
N PHE A 35 -4.38 -2.34 22.26
CA PHE A 35 -5.71 -1.79 22.07
C PHE A 35 -5.65 -0.26 21.99
N GLY A 36 -6.31 0.32 20.99
CA GLY A 36 -6.33 1.78 20.77
C GLY A 36 -5.21 2.32 19.87
N VAL A 37 -4.33 1.49 19.30
CA VAL A 37 -3.41 1.93 18.25
C VAL A 37 -4.18 2.43 17.04
N THR A 38 -3.86 3.64 16.58
CA THR A 38 -4.47 4.30 15.41
C THR A 38 -3.46 4.55 14.29
N ASP A 39 -2.15 4.47 14.58
CA ASP A 39 -1.06 4.57 13.61
C ASP A 39 -0.14 3.35 13.73
N LEU A 40 -0.14 2.50 12.71
CA LEU A 40 0.70 1.31 12.64
C LEU A 40 1.76 1.46 11.55
N GLN A 41 3.03 1.30 11.93
CA GLN A 41 4.15 1.38 10.99
C GLN A 41 4.97 0.09 11.03
N LEU A 42 5.04 -0.58 9.89
CA LEU A 42 5.77 -1.82 9.66
C LEU A 42 6.87 -1.57 8.63
N ASN A 43 8.11 -1.87 8.98
CA ASN A 43 9.25 -1.67 8.08
C ASN A 43 10.22 -2.86 8.12
N ASN A 44 10.61 -3.36 6.94
CA ASN A 44 11.53 -4.50 6.81
C ASN A 44 11.03 -5.76 7.54
N CYS A 45 9.72 -6.04 7.49
CA CYS A 45 9.13 -7.26 8.04
C CYS A 45 9.26 -8.41 7.03
N GLN A 46 9.31 -9.67 7.50
CA GLN A 46 9.47 -10.82 6.61
C GLN A 46 8.20 -11.17 5.83
N ASN A 47 7.03 -10.92 6.42
CA ASN A 47 5.71 -11.09 5.80
C ASN A 47 4.67 -10.37 6.66
N ALA A 48 3.59 -9.85 6.06
CA ALA A 48 2.47 -9.31 6.82
C ALA A 48 1.11 -9.67 6.20
N TYR A 49 0.17 -10.05 7.05
CA TYR A 49 -1.23 -10.34 6.76
C TYR A 49 -2.15 -9.29 7.42
N ILE A 50 -2.72 -8.38 6.62
CA ILE A 50 -3.48 -7.22 7.13
C ILE A 50 -4.75 -7.63 7.91
N LEU A 51 -5.29 -8.84 7.70
CA LEU A 51 -6.48 -9.38 8.38
C LEU A 51 -6.49 -9.25 9.92
N ARG A 52 -5.32 -9.14 10.57
CA ARG A 52 -5.24 -8.98 12.03
C ARG A 52 -5.12 -7.55 12.51
N ALA A 53 -5.00 -6.57 11.62
CA ALA A 53 -4.80 -5.17 11.99
C ALA A 53 -6.03 -4.59 12.76
N PRO A 54 -5.82 -3.64 13.69
CA PRO A 54 -6.90 -3.02 14.45
C PRO A 54 -7.83 -2.24 13.53
N VAL A 55 -9.15 -2.44 13.66
CA VAL A 55 -10.16 -1.78 12.81
C VAL A 55 -10.23 -0.26 13.00
N ASN A 56 -9.67 0.26 14.09
CA ASN A 56 -9.63 1.68 14.42
C ASN A 56 -8.39 2.40 13.86
N LEU A 57 -7.59 1.75 13.02
CA LEU A 57 -6.45 2.39 12.37
C LEU A 57 -6.91 3.55 11.47
N ARG A 58 -6.26 4.70 11.65
CA ARG A 58 -6.36 5.88 10.77
C ARG A 58 -5.16 5.98 9.84
N ARG A 59 -4.01 5.45 10.26
CA ARG A 59 -2.80 5.37 9.46
C ARG A 59 -2.21 3.96 9.49
N LEU A 60 -1.90 3.44 8.30
CA LEU A 60 -1.17 2.20 8.13
C LEU A 60 -0.01 2.45 7.15
N SER A 61 1.21 2.23 7.62
CA SER A 61 2.40 2.33 6.78
C SER A 61 3.12 1.00 6.78
N ILE A 62 3.20 0.37 5.62
CA ILE A 62 3.97 -0.85 5.39
C ILE A 62 5.01 -0.53 4.33
N SER A 63 6.27 -0.79 4.64
CA SER A 63 7.36 -0.55 3.70
C SER A 63 8.39 -1.66 3.70
N ASN A 64 8.94 -1.97 2.52
CA ASN A 64 9.97 -3.01 2.34
C ASN A 64 9.57 -4.34 3.00
N THR A 65 8.30 -4.70 2.86
CA THR A 65 7.73 -5.89 3.48
C THR A 65 6.91 -6.59 2.41
N PRO A 66 7.33 -7.77 1.91
CA PRO A 66 6.59 -8.46 0.87
C PRO A 66 5.22 -8.89 1.41
N LEU A 67 4.17 -8.39 0.77
CA LEU A 67 2.78 -8.72 1.06
C LEU A 67 2.28 -9.65 -0.05
N LYS A 68 1.94 -10.89 0.30
CA LYS A 68 1.29 -11.81 -0.66
C LYS A 68 -0.12 -11.34 -1.03
N THR A 69 -0.78 -10.61 -0.13
CA THR A 69 -2.14 -10.11 -0.30
C THR A 69 -2.42 -8.99 0.71
N ILE A 70 -3.33 -8.09 0.35
CA ILE A 70 -3.89 -7.08 1.26
C ILE A 70 -5.27 -7.50 1.81
N LYS A 71 -5.65 -8.78 1.70
CA LYS A 71 -6.93 -9.28 2.24
C LYS A 71 -7.13 -8.87 3.70
N GLY A 72 -8.32 -8.34 4.00
CA GLY A 72 -8.70 -7.82 5.30
C GLY A 72 -8.48 -6.32 5.44
N ILE A 73 -7.79 -5.66 4.51
CA ILE A 73 -7.64 -4.21 4.51
C ILE A 73 -9.00 -3.51 4.38
N GLU A 74 -9.96 -4.10 3.66
CA GLU A 74 -11.32 -3.58 3.48
C GLU A 74 -12.08 -3.36 4.80
N ARG A 75 -11.61 -3.95 5.91
CA ARG A 75 -12.20 -3.79 7.25
C ARG A 75 -11.71 -2.53 7.97
N LEU A 76 -10.63 -1.91 7.48
CA LEU A 76 -10.03 -0.72 8.07
C LEU A 76 -10.76 0.54 7.58
N THR A 77 -12.07 0.59 7.80
CA THR A 77 -12.94 1.64 7.22
C THR A 77 -12.64 3.04 7.75
N GLN A 78 -11.85 3.17 8.84
CA GLN A 78 -11.39 4.44 9.40
C GLN A 78 -10.05 4.92 8.83
N LEU A 79 -9.47 4.17 7.89
CA LEU A 79 -8.14 4.46 7.36
C LEU A 79 -8.18 5.70 6.46
N GLN A 80 -7.34 6.68 6.79
CA GLN A 80 -7.19 7.94 6.05
C GLN A 80 -5.87 7.97 5.27
N TYR A 81 -4.82 7.34 5.82
CA TYR A 81 -3.49 7.35 5.24
C TYR A 81 -2.92 5.94 5.10
N LEU A 82 -2.67 5.50 3.87
CA LEU A 82 -2.14 4.18 3.56
C LEU A 82 -0.84 4.28 2.77
N VAL A 83 0.22 3.65 3.27
CA VAL A 83 1.49 3.47 2.55
C VAL A 83 1.75 1.98 2.41
N LEU A 84 1.97 1.53 1.17
CA LEU A 84 2.31 0.16 0.81
C LEU A 84 3.57 0.15 -0.06
N LYS A 85 4.61 0.87 0.37
CA LYS A 85 5.83 1.11 -0.42
C LYS A 85 6.70 -0.14 -0.54
N ASN A 86 7.05 -0.54 -1.76
CA ASN A 86 7.91 -1.73 -2.00
C ASN A 86 7.38 -2.98 -1.27
N CYS A 87 6.10 -3.28 -1.50
CA CYS A 87 5.38 -4.38 -0.84
C CYS A 87 5.14 -5.58 -1.78
N GLN A 88 5.56 -5.51 -3.05
CA GLN A 88 5.35 -6.57 -4.05
C GLN A 88 3.87 -6.94 -4.23
N ILE A 89 2.97 -5.97 -4.08
CA ILE A 89 1.53 -6.17 -4.28
C ILE A 89 1.16 -6.05 -5.76
N PHE A 90 0.25 -6.90 -6.23
CA PHE A 90 -0.20 -6.94 -7.63
C PHE A 90 -1.70 -6.68 -7.79
N ASN A 91 -2.50 -6.85 -6.73
CA ASN A 91 -3.93 -6.56 -6.73
C ASN A 91 -4.27 -5.64 -5.56
N ILE A 92 -4.96 -4.55 -5.87
CA ILE A 92 -5.39 -3.53 -4.90
C ILE A 92 -6.90 -3.26 -4.93
N ASP A 93 -7.72 -4.13 -5.54
CA ASP A 93 -9.16 -3.90 -5.71
C ASP A 93 -9.87 -3.65 -4.36
N ARG A 94 -9.36 -4.27 -3.29
CA ARG A 94 -9.89 -4.15 -1.93
C ARG A 94 -9.77 -2.75 -1.35
N LEU A 95 -8.90 -1.90 -1.91
CA LEU A 95 -8.77 -0.51 -1.50
C LEU A 95 -10.01 0.31 -1.84
N LEU A 96 -10.82 -0.12 -2.82
CA LEU A 96 -12.07 0.55 -3.18
C LEU A 96 -13.13 0.51 -2.07
N ALA A 97 -12.96 -0.33 -1.04
CA ALA A 97 -13.83 -0.38 0.12
C ALA A 97 -13.46 0.65 1.22
N LEU A 98 -12.40 1.43 1.01
CA LEU A 98 -11.89 2.39 1.99
C LEU A 98 -12.41 3.79 1.69
N ASP A 99 -13.68 4.03 2.02
CA ASP A 99 -14.39 5.27 1.69
C ASP A 99 -13.76 6.54 2.31
N ASN A 100 -12.99 6.38 3.39
CA ASN A 100 -12.31 7.49 4.08
C ASN A 100 -10.84 7.66 3.67
N LEU A 101 -10.36 6.94 2.65
CA LEU A 101 -8.95 6.98 2.27
C LEU A 101 -8.60 8.28 1.55
N GLU A 102 -7.83 9.14 2.23
CA GLU A 102 -7.43 10.45 1.72
C GLU A 102 -6.10 10.38 0.94
N VAL A 103 -5.16 9.54 1.39
CA VAL A 103 -3.84 9.40 0.75
C VAL A 103 -3.44 7.94 0.62
N LEU A 104 -3.01 7.56 -0.58
CA LEU A 104 -2.43 6.26 -0.88
C LEU A 104 -1.05 6.40 -1.52
N ASP A 105 -0.03 5.86 -0.87
CA ASP A 105 1.30 5.67 -1.47
C ASP A 105 1.53 4.19 -1.79
N VAL A 106 1.67 3.90 -3.07
CA VAL A 106 1.91 2.55 -3.64
C VAL A 106 3.22 2.48 -4.41
N SER A 107 4.12 3.42 -4.15
CA SER A 107 5.42 3.50 -4.80
C SER A 107 6.20 2.19 -4.72
N TYR A 108 7.03 1.92 -5.72
CA TYR A 108 7.89 0.74 -5.75
C TYR A 108 7.16 -0.63 -5.80
N ASN A 109 5.90 -0.68 -6.21
CA ASN A 109 5.21 -1.93 -6.53
C ASN A 109 5.20 -2.22 -8.03
N LYS A 110 4.77 -3.44 -8.39
CA LYS A 110 4.53 -3.80 -9.79
C LYS A 110 3.13 -3.34 -10.18
N ILE A 111 3.06 -2.48 -11.19
CA ILE A 111 1.83 -1.91 -11.69
C ILE A 111 1.47 -2.64 -12.98
N ASP A 112 0.20 -3.01 -13.13
CA ASP A 112 -0.37 -3.51 -14.38
C ASP A 112 -1.62 -2.69 -14.78
N ARG A 113 -2.35 -3.14 -15.81
CA ARG A 113 -3.53 -2.43 -16.30
C ARG A 113 -4.67 -2.42 -15.27
N GLU A 114 -4.89 -3.52 -14.55
CA GLU A 114 -5.93 -3.59 -13.52
C GLU A 114 -5.57 -2.71 -12.33
N TYR A 115 -4.31 -2.74 -11.89
CA TYR A 115 -3.79 -1.87 -10.85
C TYR A 115 -4.08 -0.39 -11.17
N ASN A 116 -3.76 0.05 -12.38
CA ASN A 116 -4.03 1.42 -12.84
C ASN A 116 -5.52 1.77 -12.90
N ARG A 117 -6.38 0.81 -13.27
CA ARG A 117 -7.84 1.00 -13.27
C ARG A 117 -8.35 1.29 -11.86
N ILE A 118 -7.81 0.63 -10.85
CA ILE A 118 -8.17 0.88 -9.45
C ILE A 118 -7.64 2.23 -8.97
N ILE A 119 -6.39 2.56 -9.27
CA ILE A 119 -5.80 3.85 -8.95
C ILE A 119 -6.67 5.01 -9.46
N ARG A 120 -7.10 4.97 -10.72
CA ARG A 120 -7.97 6.01 -11.29
C ARG A 120 -9.32 6.13 -10.58
N GLN A 121 -9.90 5.01 -10.13
CA GLN A 121 -11.15 5.05 -9.37
C GLN A 121 -10.94 5.70 -8.00
N LEU A 122 -9.83 5.41 -7.34
CA LEU A 122 -9.48 6.05 -6.07
C LEU A 122 -9.23 7.56 -6.25
N GLU A 123 -8.52 7.96 -7.31
CA GLU A 123 -8.34 9.39 -7.67
C GLU A 123 -9.68 10.09 -7.90
N ASN A 124 -10.60 9.46 -8.63
CA ASN A 124 -11.94 10.01 -8.87
C ASN A 124 -12.76 10.17 -7.59
N ASN A 125 -12.47 9.37 -6.56
CA ASN A 125 -13.07 9.48 -5.24
C ASN A 125 -12.36 10.51 -4.34
N GLY A 126 -11.39 11.26 -4.87
CA GLY A 126 -10.66 12.31 -4.15
C GLY A 126 -9.45 11.82 -3.37
N CYS A 127 -9.06 10.55 -3.52
CA CYS A 127 -7.84 10.02 -2.89
C CYS A 127 -6.60 10.54 -3.61
N GLN A 128 -5.68 11.14 -2.86
CA GLN A 128 -4.38 11.54 -3.39
C GLN A 128 -3.49 10.30 -3.55
N ILE A 129 -3.04 10.05 -4.78
CA ILE A 129 -2.19 8.91 -5.10
C ILE A 129 -0.74 9.32 -5.26
N ILE A 130 0.16 8.58 -4.62
CA ILE A 130 1.61 8.67 -4.79
C ILE A 130 2.09 7.35 -5.36
N CYS A 131 2.72 7.41 -6.53
CA CYS A 131 3.19 6.23 -7.24
C CYS A 131 4.54 6.49 -7.92
N GLU A 132 5.61 6.39 -7.16
CA GLU A 132 6.98 6.44 -7.68
C GLU A 132 7.34 5.06 -8.23
N ASN A 133 6.96 4.80 -9.48
CA ASN A 133 7.43 3.70 -10.33
C ASN A 133 6.79 3.81 -11.73
N TYR A 134 7.10 4.87 -12.47
CA TYR A 134 6.98 4.81 -13.92
C TYR A 134 8.04 3.84 -14.45
N GLN A 135 7.79 2.52 -14.37
CA GLN A 135 8.20 1.70 -15.50
C GLN A 135 7.34 2.20 -16.64
N ILE A 136 7.90 3.06 -17.47
CA ILE A 136 7.29 3.47 -18.73
C ILE A 136 6.77 2.20 -19.38
N ASN A 137 5.46 2.12 -19.56
CA ASN A 137 4.84 0.96 -20.15
C ASN A 137 5.35 0.88 -21.59
N TYR A 138 6.36 0.05 -21.85
CA TYR A 138 6.89 -0.13 -23.20
C TYR A 138 5.80 -0.57 -24.19
N GLU A 139 4.69 -1.16 -23.73
CA GLU A 139 3.52 -1.45 -24.58
C GLU A 139 2.80 -0.19 -25.07
N GLN A 140 2.80 0.91 -24.30
CA GLN A 140 2.26 2.20 -24.76
C GLN A 140 3.18 2.86 -25.78
N ILE A 141 4.51 2.68 -25.65
CA ILE A 141 5.47 3.15 -26.66
C ILE A 141 5.34 2.36 -27.97
N GLN A 142 5.21 1.03 -27.91
CA GLN A 142 5.06 0.17 -29.10
C GLN A 142 3.81 0.52 -29.91
N ASN A 143 2.70 0.86 -29.25
CA ASN A 143 1.47 1.31 -29.93
C ASN A 143 1.57 2.72 -30.53
N ILE A 144 2.50 3.56 -30.08
CA ILE A 144 2.78 4.86 -30.70
C ILE A 144 3.67 4.67 -31.93
N THR A 145 4.72 3.84 -31.83
CA THR A 145 5.64 3.59 -32.96
C THR A 145 5.01 2.82 -34.12
N GLN A 146 3.98 2.01 -33.88
CA GLN A 146 3.28 1.27 -34.94
C GLN A 146 2.25 2.13 -35.70
N ASN A 147 1.81 3.26 -35.14
CA ASN A 147 0.79 4.13 -35.74
C ASN A 147 1.37 5.34 -36.50
N GLU A 148 2.70 5.54 -36.48
CA GLU A 148 3.37 6.68 -37.12
C GLU A 148 4.22 6.29 -38.34
N ILE A 149 4.26 5.01 -38.75
CA ILE A 149 4.89 4.58 -39.99
C ILE A 149 3.95 3.61 -40.72
N ASN A 150 3.14 4.13 -41.63
CA ASN A 150 2.57 3.30 -42.68
C ASN A 150 3.68 2.95 -43.67
N GLU A 151 3.97 1.66 -43.87
CA GLU A 151 4.94 1.21 -44.89
C GLU A 151 4.55 1.66 -46.32
N SER A 152 3.30 2.09 -46.55
CA SER A 152 2.86 2.71 -47.81
C SER A 152 3.39 4.12 -48.04
N ASP A 153 3.94 4.78 -47.02
CA ASP A 153 4.53 6.12 -47.14
C ASP A 153 6.03 6.08 -47.49
N LEU A 154 6.59 4.88 -47.69
CA LEU A 154 8.02 4.67 -47.97
C LEU A 154 8.37 4.28 -49.42
N TRP A 155 7.41 4.08 -50.33
CA TRP A 155 7.66 3.93 -51.79
C TRP A 155 6.49 4.40 -52.63
#